data_AF-A0AAW9SD94-F1
#
_entry.id   AF-A0AAW9SD94-F1
#
_cell.length_a   1.000
_cell.length_b   1.000
_cell.length_c   1.000
_cell.angle_alpha   90.00
_cell.angle_beta   90.00
_cell.angle_gamma   90.00
#
_symmetry.space_group_name_H-M   'P 1'
#
loop_
_entity.id
_entity.type
_entity.pdbx_description
1 polymer ?
#
loop_
_entity_poly.entity_id
_entity_poly.type
_entity_poly.pdbx_seq_one_letter_code
_entity_poly.pdbx_strand_id
1 'polypeptide(L)'
;MNLSIMPKGMGEYHINHDSLTYAFSDDLNWGSHEQLFIKPSKEAKVFTGKLFSKTEWEDFVYYSLKDQNNRVLSAKTLIQVSPPQHIIKEARVWIVDQKVATSSYYRFHGNIDFEETVAEEGLLFAREMAKRYHVTDAYVMDICLTYEGWKIMEINCINSAGFYKGNVKQIVTTLEEFYT
;
A
#
# COMPACT_ATOMS: atom_id res chain seq x y z
N MET A 1 6.02 -5.36 -21.44
CA MET A 1 4.83 -5.95 -20.83
C MET A 1 5.01 -5.79 -19.33
N ASN A 2 4.55 -4.67 -18.76
CA ASN A 2 4.94 -4.26 -17.40
C ASN A 2 3.70 -4.20 -16.52
N LEU A 3 3.61 -5.14 -15.58
CA LEU A 3 2.58 -5.20 -14.54
C LEU A 3 2.73 -3.99 -13.61
N SER A 4 1.81 -3.05 -13.70
CA SER A 4 1.47 -2.20 -12.57
C SER A 4 0.70 -3.06 -11.56
N ILE A 5 1.24 -3.31 -10.37
CA ILE A 5 0.48 -3.90 -9.25
C ILE A 5 -0.30 -2.80 -8.51
N MET A 6 -0.95 -1.90 -9.25
CA MET A 6 -2.32 -1.62 -8.88
C MET A 6 -3.14 -2.64 -9.63
N PRO A 7 -3.68 -3.67 -8.97
CA PRO A 7 -4.67 -4.52 -9.62
C PRO A 7 -5.84 -3.60 -10.01
N LYS A 8 -5.85 -3.21 -11.29
CA LYS A 8 -7.03 -2.66 -11.95
C LYS A 8 -8.21 -3.54 -11.54
N GLY A 9 -9.17 -2.99 -10.80
CA GLY A 9 -10.37 -3.71 -10.41
C GLY A 9 -10.64 -3.84 -8.91
N MET A 10 -9.74 -3.40 -8.02
CA MET A 10 -10.04 -3.45 -6.56
C MET A 10 -11.12 -2.47 -6.11
N GLY A 11 -11.37 -1.39 -6.86
CA GLY A 11 -12.45 -0.45 -6.60
C GLY A 11 -12.48 0.02 -5.14
N GLU A 12 -13.67 0.15 -4.57
CA GLU A 12 -13.93 0.61 -3.20
C GLU A 12 -13.19 -0.16 -2.09
N TYR A 13 -12.67 -1.36 -2.38
CA TYR A 13 -11.93 -2.16 -1.42
C TYR A 13 -10.49 -1.68 -1.21
N HIS A 14 -9.96 -0.84 -2.10
CA HIS A 14 -8.63 -0.26 -1.95
C HIS A 14 -8.72 1.12 -1.29
N ILE A 15 -7.83 1.43 -0.33
CA ILE A 15 -7.90 2.66 0.47
C ILE A 15 -7.84 3.96 -0.35
N ASN A 16 -7.09 3.97 -1.45
CA ASN A 16 -6.93 5.14 -2.34
C ASN A 16 -7.60 4.90 -3.71
N HIS A 17 -8.78 4.28 -3.73
CA HIS A 17 -9.46 3.91 -4.97
C HIS A 17 -9.96 5.09 -5.80
N ASP A 18 -10.13 6.24 -5.17
CA ASP A 18 -10.52 7.53 -5.74
C ASP A 18 -9.30 8.40 -6.13
N SER A 19 -8.08 7.86 -5.98
CA SER A 19 -6.86 8.59 -6.33
C SER A 19 -6.82 8.99 -7.81
N LEU A 20 -6.33 10.20 -8.05
CA LEU A 20 -6.11 10.74 -9.37
C LEU A 20 -4.63 10.62 -9.75
N THR A 21 -4.35 10.49 -11.04
CA THR A 21 -2.98 10.42 -11.56
C THR A 21 -2.58 11.75 -12.16
N TYR A 22 -1.41 12.24 -11.78
CA TYR A 22 -0.80 13.47 -12.28
C TYR A 22 0.63 13.21 -12.76
N ALA A 23 1.18 14.10 -13.58
CA ALA A 23 2.62 14.18 -13.75
C ALA A 23 3.26 14.85 -12.53
N PHE A 24 4.51 14.52 -12.24
CA PHE A 24 5.24 15.00 -11.06
C PHE A 24 5.35 16.53 -10.99
N SER A 25 5.42 17.19 -12.15
CA SER A 25 5.50 18.66 -12.25
C SER A 25 4.15 19.36 -12.35
N ASP A 26 3.03 18.63 -12.32
CA ASP A 26 1.70 19.25 -12.45
C ASP A 26 1.33 20.03 -11.20
N ASP A 27 0.58 21.12 -11.39
CA ASP A 27 -0.07 21.82 -10.29
C ASP A 27 -1.21 20.94 -9.73
N LEU A 28 -1.10 20.60 -8.45
CA LEU A 28 -2.10 19.77 -7.78
C LEU A 28 -3.27 20.59 -7.27
N ASN A 29 -4.48 20.03 -7.35
CA ASN A 29 -5.65 20.60 -6.71
C ASN A 29 -5.70 20.17 -5.23
N TRP A 30 -5.38 21.10 -4.33
CA TRP A 30 -5.43 20.90 -2.88
C TRP A 30 -6.84 20.98 -2.29
N GLY A 31 -7.78 21.63 -2.99
CA GLY A 31 -9.13 21.87 -2.49
C GLY A 31 -9.11 22.54 -1.11
N SER A 32 -9.86 21.97 -0.16
CA SER A 32 -9.87 22.38 1.25
C SER A 32 -8.93 21.57 2.15
N HIS A 33 -8.09 20.70 1.58
CA HIS A 33 -7.21 19.83 2.37
C HIS A 33 -5.87 20.53 2.66
N GLU A 34 -5.43 20.46 3.92
CA GLU A 34 -4.11 20.95 4.33
C GLU A 34 -2.97 20.07 3.81
N GLN A 35 -3.27 18.77 3.62
CA GLN A 35 -2.32 17.76 3.15
C GLN A 35 -2.98 16.84 2.14
N LEU A 36 -2.16 16.27 1.25
CA LEU A 36 -2.55 15.22 0.32
C LEU A 36 -1.62 14.02 0.49
N PHE A 37 -2.15 12.81 0.31
CA PHE A 37 -1.31 11.63 0.18
C PHE A 37 -0.81 11.54 -1.26
N ILE A 38 0.52 11.51 -1.42
CA ILE A 38 1.16 11.50 -2.74
C ILE A 38 2.17 10.36 -2.80
N LYS A 39 2.09 9.51 -3.83
CA LYS A 39 3.02 8.41 -4.08
C LYS A 39 3.32 8.20 -5.56
N PRO A 40 4.42 7.55 -5.95
CA PRO A 40 4.63 7.13 -7.34
C PRO A 40 3.53 6.15 -7.81
N SER A 41 3.08 6.27 -9.07
CA SER A 41 1.98 5.46 -9.63
C SER A 41 2.40 4.05 -10.06
N LYS A 42 3.60 3.91 -10.64
CA LYS A 42 4.04 2.64 -11.27
C LYS A 42 5.49 2.29 -10.97
N GLU A 43 6.34 3.30 -10.84
CA GLU A 43 7.77 3.08 -10.64
C GLU A 43 8.02 2.89 -9.15
N ALA A 44 8.27 1.63 -8.78
CA ALA A 44 8.59 1.27 -7.41
C ALA A 44 9.82 2.06 -6.95
N LYS A 45 9.70 2.73 -5.79
CA LYS A 45 10.80 3.30 -5.01
C LYS A 45 11.51 4.52 -5.62
N VAL A 46 10.83 5.27 -6.48
CA VAL A 46 11.36 6.58 -6.93
C VAL A 46 11.37 7.60 -5.78
N PHE A 47 10.33 7.57 -4.95
CA PHE A 47 10.31 8.19 -3.63
C PHE A 47 9.28 7.46 -2.75
N THR A 48 9.36 7.67 -1.44
CA THR A 48 8.40 7.09 -0.49
C THR A 48 7.12 7.91 -0.46
N GLY A 49 5.99 7.27 -0.74
CA GLY A 49 4.69 7.91 -0.63
C GLY A 49 4.37 8.33 0.80
N LYS A 50 3.85 9.54 0.99
CA LYS A 50 3.50 10.08 2.31
C LYS A 50 2.47 11.20 2.18
N LEU A 51 2.02 11.71 3.33
CA LEU A 51 1.32 12.99 3.38
C LEU A 51 2.31 14.14 3.12
N PHE A 52 1.92 15.05 2.23
CA PHE A 52 2.61 16.30 1.98
C PHE A 52 1.64 17.44 2.23
N SER A 53 2.10 18.49 2.90
CA SER A 53 1.50 19.82 2.76
C SER A 53 1.87 20.43 1.40
N LYS A 54 1.16 21.50 1.02
CA LYS A 54 1.43 22.20 -0.25
C LYS A 54 2.87 22.66 -0.38
N THR A 55 3.39 23.35 0.64
CA THR A 55 4.76 23.85 0.64
C THR A 55 5.79 22.71 0.57
N GLU A 56 5.61 21.64 1.34
CA GLU A 56 6.52 20.49 1.31
C GLU A 56 6.55 19.81 -0.06
N TRP A 57 5.41 19.74 -0.74
CA TRP A 57 5.32 19.16 -2.09
C TRP A 57 6.02 20.04 -3.12
N GLU A 58 5.73 21.34 -3.12
CA GLU A 58 6.34 22.31 -4.05
C GLU A 58 7.87 22.34 -3.91
N ASP A 59 8.37 22.38 -2.67
CA ASP A 59 9.80 22.28 -2.38
C ASP A 59 10.37 20.95 -2.88
N PHE A 60 9.71 19.83 -2.57
CA PHE A 60 10.17 18.51 -3.01
C PHE A 60 10.28 18.40 -4.54
N VAL A 61 9.28 18.90 -5.28
CA VAL A 61 9.31 18.95 -6.75
C VAL A 61 10.46 19.81 -7.24
N TYR A 62 10.62 21.02 -6.71
CA TYR A 62 11.67 21.95 -7.11
C TYR A 62 13.07 21.37 -6.91
N TYR A 63 13.36 20.84 -5.72
CA TYR A 63 14.68 20.27 -5.43
C TYR A 63 14.93 18.99 -6.24
N SER A 64 13.92 18.13 -6.39
CA SER A 64 14.05 16.88 -7.15
C SER A 64 14.35 17.11 -8.62
N LEU A 65 13.75 18.14 -9.24
CA LEU A 65 13.96 18.46 -10.66
C LEU A 65 15.23 19.27 -10.92
N LYS A 66 15.78 19.96 -9.92
CA LYS A 66 17.06 20.68 -10.03
C LYS A 66 18.28 19.82 -9.76
N ASP A 67 18.12 18.71 -9.05
CA ASP A 67 19.23 17.80 -8.79
C ASP A 67 19.68 17.10 -10.08
N GLN A 68 20.81 17.54 -10.63
CA GLN A 68 21.40 16.96 -11.85
C GLN A 68 21.86 15.50 -11.67
N ASN A 69 21.98 15.03 -10.43
CA ASN A 69 22.31 13.63 -10.14
C ASN A 69 21.06 12.74 -10.04
N ASN A 70 19.86 13.33 -9.96
CA ASN A 70 18.61 12.58 -9.90
C ASN A 70 18.19 12.12 -11.30
N ARG A 71 18.52 10.87 -11.63
CA ARG A 71 18.17 10.24 -12.92
C ARG A 71 16.85 9.49 -12.89
N VAL A 72 16.22 9.39 -11.73
CA VAL A 72 15.05 8.53 -11.50
C VAL A 72 13.76 9.33 -11.54
N LEU A 73 13.76 10.58 -11.03
CA LEU A 73 12.62 11.48 -11.12
C LEU A 73 12.72 12.38 -12.34
N SER A 74 11.60 12.50 -13.06
CA SER A 74 11.43 13.50 -14.11
C SER A 74 10.12 14.23 -13.91
N ALA A 75 9.98 15.39 -14.55
CA ALA A 75 8.72 16.14 -14.58
C ALA A 75 7.52 15.28 -15.05
N LYS A 76 7.77 14.26 -15.88
CA LYS A 76 6.75 13.36 -16.45
C LYS A 76 6.50 12.11 -15.63
N THR A 77 7.23 11.90 -14.53
CA THR A 77 7.02 10.73 -13.66
C THR A 77 5.59 10.76 -13.14
N LEU A 78 4.85 9.66 -13.29
CA LEU A 78 3.45 9.60 -12.88
C LEU A 78 3.32 9.38 -11.38
N ILE A 79 2.53 10.23 -10.74
CA ILE A 79 2.20 10.16 -9.32
C ILE A 79 0.72 9.91 -9.13
N GLN A 80 0.38 9.34 -7.98
CA GLN A 80 -0.98 9.21 -7.49
C GLN A 80 -1.18 10.16 -6.33
N VAL A 81 -2.32 10.84 -6.38
CA VAL A 81 -2.70 11.85 -5.41
C VAL A 81 -4.10 11.51 -4.92
N SER A 82 -4.27 11.42 -3.61
CA SER A 82 -5.56 11.24 -2.96
C SER A 82 -5.69 12.15 -1.74
N PRO A 83 -6.93 12.43 -1.30
CA PRO A 83 -7.17 12.97 0.03
C PRO A 83 -6.53 12.09 1.11
N PRO A 84 -6.15 12.68 2.26
CA PRO A 84 -5.65 11.92 3.40
C PRO A 84 -6.74 10.96 3.90
N GLN A 85 -6.32 9.73 4.21
CA GLN A 85 -7.21 8.69 4.73
C GLN A 85 -6.93 8.46 6.21
N HIS A 86 -7.99 8.36 7.02
CA HIS A 86 -7.88 8.09 8.44
C HIS A 86 -7.72 6.59 8.70
N ILE A 87 -6.48 6.18 8.98
CA ILE A 87 -6.13 4.80 9.27
C ILE A 87 -6.02 4.62 10.78
N ILE A 88 -6.66 3.57 11.30
CA ILE A 88 -6.65 3.20 12.71
C ILE A 88 -5.49 2.24 12.98
N LYS A 89 -5.42 1.14 12.21
CA LYS A 89 -4.37 0.12 12.34
C LYS A 89 -4.07 -0.54 11.00
N GLU A 90 -2.84 -1.02 10.86
CA GLU A 90 -2.31 -1.63 9.63
C GLU A 90 -1.78 -3.02 9.95
N ALA A 91 -2.19 -3.99 9.12
CA ALA A 91 -1.77 -5.37 9.21
C ALA A 91 -1.20 -5.84 7.88
N ARG A 92 -0.23 -6.74 8.00
CA ARG A 92 0.36 -7.47 6.88
C ARG A 92 -0.16 -8.89 6.91
N VAL A 93 -0.74 -9.35 5.81
CA VAL A 93 -1.29 -10.69 5.65
C VAL A 93 -0.55 -11.42 4.54
N TRP A 94 0.05 -12.56 4.87
CA TRP A 94 0.75 -13.41 3.90
C TRP A 94 -0.25 -14.38 3.29
N ILE A 95 -0.41 -14.31 1.98
CA ILE A 95 -1.36 -15.13 1.22
C ILE A 95 -0.59 -16.13 0.37
N VAL A 96 -0.96 -17.40 0.47
CA VAL A 96 -0.50 -18.50 -0.39
C VAL A 96 -1.72 -19.34 -0.76
N ASP A 97 -1.91 -19.62 -2.05
CA ASP A 97 -3.07 -20.37 -2.56
C ASP A 97 -4.42 -19.81 -2.07
N GLN A 98 -4.57 -18.48 -2.13
CA GLN A 98 -5.75 -17.76 -1.64
C GLN A 98 -6.07 -17.96 -0.14
N LYS A 99 -5.16 -18.59 0.64
CA LYS A 99 -5.28 -18.82 2.07
C LYS A 99 -4.29 -17.93 2.82
N VAL A 100 -4.67 -17.57 4.04
CA VAL A 100 -3.80 -16.82 4.95
C VAL A 100 -2.79 -17.79 5.56
N ALA A 101 -1.51 -17.64 5.22
CA ALA A 101 -0.41 -18.40 5.82
C ALA A 101 -0.04 -17.84 7.20
N THR A 102 0.05 -16.51 7.33
CA THR A 102 0.28 -15.82 8.60
C THR A 102 -0.12 -14.34 8.49
N SER A 103 -0.18 -13.63 9.61
CA SER A 103 -0.52 -12.21 9.65
C SER A 103 0.05 -11.52 10.88
N SER A 104 0.30 -10.22 10.79
CA SER A 104 0.68 -9.41 11.95
C SER A 104 0.29 -7.95 11.77
N TYR A 105 -0.14 -7.30 12.86
CA TYR A 105 -0.12 -5.85 12.92
C TYR A 105 1.31 -5.33 12.89
N TYR A 106 1.53 -4.24 12.15
CA TYR A 106 2.82 -3.54 12.15
C TYR A 106 2.69 -2.07 12.52
N ARG A 107 1.48 -1.51 12.52
CA ARG A 107 1.24 -0.12 12.91
C ARG A 107 -0.13 0.06 13.54
N PHE A 108 -0.15 0.83 14.63
CA PHE A 108 -1.35 1.37 15.27
C PHE A 108 -1.21 2.89 15.26
N HIS A 109 -2.28 3.60 14.94
CA HIS A 109 -2.29 5.06 14.86
C HIS A 109 -3.07 5.66 16.03
N GLY A 110 -2.57 6.78 16.55
CA GLY A 110 -3.13 7.43 17.72
C GLY A 110 -2.96 6.61 19.00
N ASN A 111 -3.85 6.85 19.97
CA ASN A 111 -3.86 6.15 21.26
C ASN A 111 -4.94 5.06 21.23
N ILE A 112 -4.65 3.97 20.52
CA ILE A 112 -5.50 2.79 20.51
C ILE A 112 -4.83 1.65 21.27
N ASP A 113 -5.65 0.81 21.89
CA ASP A 113 -5.15 -0.34 22.64
C ASP A 113 -4.43 -1.31 21.70
N PHE A 114 -3.31 -1.84 22.20
CA PHE A 114 -2.53 -2.80 21.46
C PHE A 114 -3.27 -4.15 21.39
N GLU A 115 -3.33 -4.71 20.19
CA GLU A 115 -3.79 -6.07 19.93
C GLU A 115 -2.61 -6.93 19.46
N GLU A 116 -2.42 -8.10 20.04
CA GLU A 116 -1.31 -8.98 19.67
C GLU A 116 -1.52 -9.63 18.29
N THR A 117 -2.76 -10.02 18.00
CA THR A 117 -3.13 -10.73 16.77
C THR A 117 -4.07 -9.88 15.92
N VAL A 118 -3.96 -10.03 14.60
CA VAL A 118 -4.86 -9.36 13.66
C VAL A 118 -6.30 -9.77 13.94
N ALA A 119 -7.20 -8.79 14.05
CA ALA A 119 -8.61 -9.01 14.36
C ALA A 119 -9.26 -9.89 13.28
N GLU A 120 -10.18 -10.76 13.70
CA GLU A 120 -10.78 -11.76 12.82
C GLU A 120 -11.53 -11.10 11.65
N GLU A 121 -12.18 -9.95 11.86
CA GLU A 121 -12.84 -9.17 10.81
C GLU A 121 -11.86 -8.75 9.71
N GLY A 122 -10.62 -8.40 10.08
CA GLY A 122 -9.56 -8.06 9.12
C GLY A 122 -9.07 -9.29 8.35
N LEU A 123 -9.00 -10.44 9.00
CA LEU A 123 -8.63 -11.70 8.35
C LEU A 123 -9.73 -12.23 7.43
N LEU A 124 -11.00 -12.10 7.82
CA LEU A 124 -12.16 -12.40 6.98
C LEU A 124 -12.12 -11.54 5.71
N PHE A 125 -11.93 -10.23 5.87
CA PHE A 125 -11.74 -9.31 4.75
C PHE A 125 -10.60 -9.75 3.83
N ALA A 126 -9.41 -10.03 4.37
CA ALA A 126 -8.27 -10.45 3.57
C ALA A 126 -8.54 -11.76 2.81
N ARG A 127 -9.20 -12.74 3.43
CA ARG A 127 -9.61 -14.01 2.79
C ARG A 127 -10.59 -13.78 1.65
N GLU A 128 -11.57 -12.90 1.82
CA GLU A 128 -12.51 -12.54 0.77
C GLU A 128 -11.80 -11.86 -0.41
N MET A 129 -10.90 -10.92 -0.13
CA MET A 129 -10.13 -10.22 -1.15
C MET A 129 -9.18 -11.17 -1.90
N ALA A 130 -8.57 -12.12 -1.19
CA ALA A 130 -7.71 -13.14 -1.79
C ALA A 130 -8.46 -14.02 -2.79
N LYS A 131 -9.66 -14.49 -2.41
CA LYS A 131 -10.54 -15.24 -3.31
C LYS A 131 -11.04 -14.40 -4.49
N ARG A 132 -11.38 -13.14 -4.23
CA ARG A 132 -11.99 -12.25 -5.23
C ARG A 132 -11.00 -11.85 -6.34
N TYR A 133 -9.79 -11.47 -5.95
CA TYR A 133 -8.83 -10.89 -6.89
C TYR A 133 -7.76 -11.86 -7.35
N HIS A 134 -7.45 -12.89 -6.55
CA HIS A 134 -6.46 -13.92 -6.86
C HIS A 134 -5.24 -13.36 -7.63
N VAL A 135 -4.52 -12.44 -7.00
CA VAL A 135 -3.49 -11.64 -7.69
C VAL A 135 -2.39 -12.52 -8.29
N THR A 136 -1.95 -13.52 -7.52
CA THR A 136 -0.98 -14.55 -7.89
C THR A 136 -1.02 -15.66 -6.82
N ASP A 137 -0.28 -16.74 -7.03
CA ASP A 137 -0.21 -17.90 -6.13
C ASP A 137 0.25 -17.53 -4.72
N ALA A 138 1.22 -16.62 -4.61
CA ALA A 138 1.80 -16.21 -3.34
C ALA A 138 2.19 -14.72 -3.32
N TYR A 139 1.66 -13.98 -2.34
CA TYR A 139 1.88 -12.54 -2.21
C TYR A 139 1.62 -12.05 -0.78
N VAL A 140 1.95 -10.80 -0.53
CA VAL A 140 1.63 -10.11 0.71
C VAL A 140 0.54 -9.09 0.46
N MET A 141 -0.51 -9.11 1.27
CA MET A 141 -1.59 -8.14 1.29
C MET A 141 -1.49 -7.31 2.55
N ASP A 142 -1.11 -6.04 2.40
CA ASP A 142 -1.24 -5.08 3.48
C ASP A 142 -2.68 -4.57 3.50
N ILE A 143 -3.32 -4.66 4.66
CA ILE A 143 -4.68 -4.20 4.92
C ILE A 143 -4.64 -3.16 6.03
N CYS A 144 -5.66 -2.32 6.06
CA CYS A 144 -5.82 -1.32 7.10
C CYS A 144 -7.28 -1.19 7.52
N LEU A 145 -7.50 -0.86 8.79
CA LEU A 145 -8.81 -0.48 9.28
C LEU A 145 -8.96 1.04 9.20
N THR A 146 -10.08 1.49 8.62
CA THR A 146 -10.52 2.89 8.56
C THR A 146 -11.87 3.04 9.25
N TYR A 147 -12.40 4.26 9.35
CA TYR A 147 -13.77 4.47 9.82
C TYR A 147 -14.85 3.87 8.90
N GLU A 148 -14.52 3.59 7.65
CA GLU A 148 -15.41 2.92 6.68
C GLU A 148 -15.20 1.39 6.65
N GLY A 149 -14.36 0.85 7.53
CA GLY A 149 -14.03 -0.57 7.61
C GLY A 149 -12.67 -0.91 7.01
N TRP A 150 -12.47 -2.21 6.77
CA TRP A 150 -11.20 -2.75 6.28
C TRP A 150 -11.01 -2.48 4.79
N LYS A 151 -9.80 -2.07 4.42
CA LYS A 151 -9.40 -1.79 3.04
C LYS A 151 -8.06 -2.45 2.74
N ILE A 152 -7.83 -2.79 1.47
CA ILE A 152 -6.52 -3.16 0.95
C ILE A 152 -5.70 -1.88 0.84
N MET A 153 -4.53 -1.89 1.47
CA MET A 153 -3.58 -0.78 1.45
C MET A 153 -2.56 -0.95 0.33
N GLU A 154 -1.99 -2.15 0.21
CA GLU A 154 -0.98 -2.47 -0.79
C GLU A 154 -0.90 -3.97 -1.05
N ILE A 155 -0.55 -4.34 -2.29
CA ILE A 155 -0.17 -5.71 -2.64
C ILE A 155 1.32 -5.74 -2.94
N ASN A 156 2.04 -6.59 -2.21
CA ASN A 156 3.48 -6.67 -2.21
C ASN A 156 3.95 -8.05 -2.70
N CYS A 157 5.10 -8.07 -3.37
CA CYS A 157 5.78 -9.31 -3.72
C CYS A 157 6.22 -10.04 -2.45
N ILE A 158 5.91 -11.33 -2.36
CA ILE A 158 6.17 -12.13 -1.16
C ILE A 158 7.66 -12.17 -0.78
N ASN A 159 8.56 -12.14 -1.77
CA ASN A 159 10.01 -12.20 -1.58
C ASN A 159 10.67 -10.85 -1.25
N SER A 160 9.90 -9.76 -1.22
CA SER A 160 10.42 -8.40 -0.96
C SER A 160 9.73 -7.73 0.24
N ALA A 161 8.80 -8.43 0.89
CA ALA A 161 8.06 -7.93 2.04
C ALA A 161 8.84 -8.14 3.34
N GLY A 162 8.85 -7.13 4.20
CA GLY A 162 9.32 -7.28 5.58
C GLY A 162 8.41 -8.22 6.39
N PHE A 163 9.01 -9.05 7.24
CA PHE A 163 8.27 -10.08 7.99
C PHE A 163 7.49 -9.54 9.19
N TYR A 164 7.92 -8.42 9.80
CA TYR A 164 7.38 -7.94 11.08
C TYR A 164 7.27 -9.09 12.11
N LYS A 165 6.06 -9.36 12.63
CA LYS A 165 5.78 -10.49 13.54
C LYS A 165 5.17 -11.70 12.81
N GLY A 166 5.22 -11.75 11.49
CA GLY A 166 4.76 -12.89 10.70
C GLY A 166 5.57 -14.16 11.01
N ASN A 167 4.88 -15.30 11.08
CA ASN A 167 5.53 -16.58 11.36
C ASN A 167 6.24 -17.10 10.10
N VAL A 168 7.56 -16.87 10.02
CA VAL A 168 8.40 -17.30 8.89
C VAL A 168 8.30 -18.80 8.63
N LYS A 169 8.24 -19.62 9.69
CA LYS A 169 8.10 -21.08 9.54
C LYS A 169 6.80 -21.44 8.83
N GLN A 170 5.67 -20.84 9.23
CA GLN A 170 4.38 -21.08 8.57
C GLN A 170 4.43 -20.65 7.10
N ILE A 171 5.02 -19.48 6.79
CA ILE A 171 5.16 -19.01 5.42
C ILE A 171 5.92 -20.03 4.56
N VAL A 172 7.08 -20.50 5.04
CA VAL A 172 7.92 -21.47 4.31
C VAL A 172 7.18 -22.80 4.13
N THR A 173 6.62 -23.35 5.20
CA THR A 173 5.88 -24.62 5.14
C THR A 173 4.70 -24.56 4.18
N THR A 174 3.90 -23.48 4.21
CA THR A 174 2.76 -23.34 3.29
C THR A 174 3.21 -23.18 1.83
N LEU A 175 4.34 -22.51 1.57
CA LEU A 175 4.91 -22.43 0.23
C LEU A 175 5.41 -23.80 -0.26
N GLU A 176 6.13 -24.54 0.58
CA GLU A 176 6.61 -25.88 0.26
C GLU A 176 5.44 -26.82 -0.06
N GLU A 177 4.38 -26.82 0.77
CA GLU A 177 3.17 -27.63 0.56
C GLU A 177 2.41 -27.28 -0.73
N PHE A 178 2.50 -26.02 -1.21
CA PHE A 178 1.80 -25.60 -2.41
C PHE A 178 2.59 -25.94 -3.70
N TYR A 179 3.91 -25.82 -3.67
CA TYR A 179 4.76 -26.02 -4.86
C TYR A 179 5.35 -27.44 -4.98
N THR A 180 5.10 -28.33 -4.02
CA THR A 180 5.59 -29.72 -4.00
C THR A 180 4.44 -30.70 -4.12
#